data_AF-A0A6H0T8C8-F1
#
_entry.id   AF-A0A6H0T8C8-F1
#
_cell.length_a   1.000
_cell.length_b   1.000
_cell.length_c   1.000
_cell.angle_alpha   90.00
_cell.angle_beta   90.00
_cell.angle_gamma   90.00
#
_symmetry.space_group_name_H-M   'P 1'
#
loop_
_entity.id
_entity.type
_entity.pdbx_description
1 polymer ?
#
loop_
_entity_poly.entity_id
_entity_poly.type
_entity_poly.pdbx_seq_one_letter_code
_entity_poly.pdbx_strand_id
1 'polypeptide(L)'
;MSNHVKEFQIRCPIIRCSGWVNYIDNEFYGGGSCGNVWFSQESLIQDIQAIIKKYEYRIKSYSQEDLLLHNEDEPCNYESLVENE
;
A
#
# COMPACT_ATOMS: atom_id res chain seq x y z
N MET A 1 -4.80 -20.82 21.28
CA MET A 1 -5.37 -19.48 21.05
C MET A 1 -4.63 -18.91 19.86
N SER A 2 -5.23 -18.97 18.66
CA SER A 2 -4.60 -18.40 17.47
C SER A 2 -4.62 -16.88 17.63
N ASN A 3 -3.47 -16.31 17.99
CA ASN A 3 -3.26 -14.87 17.88
C ASN A 3 -3.33 -14.54 16.39
N HIS A 4 -4.47 -14.03 15.93
CA HIS A 4 -4.56 -13.39 14.63
C HIS A 4 -3.75 -12.10 14.72
N VAL A 5 -2.46 -12.17 14.45
CA VAL A 5 -1.67 -11.00 14.08
C VAL A 5 -2.37 -10.46 12.84
N LYS A 6 -2.94 -9.26 12.90
CA LYS A 6 -3.38 -8.57 11.68
C LYS A 6 -2.14 -8.46 10.81
N GLU A 7 -2.06 -9.29 9.78
CA GLU A 7 -0.93 -9.26 8.86
C GLU A 7 -0.93 -7.89 8.20
N PHE A 8 0.20 -7.18 8.31
CA PHE A 8 0.39 -5.91 7.68
C PHE A 8 0.31 -6.11 6.16
N GLN A 9 -0.79 -5.65 5.56
CA GLN A 9 -1.09 -5.85 4.15
C GLN A 9 -1.54 -4.52 3.56
N ILE A 10 -0.67 -3.89 2.77
CA ILE A 10 -0.90 -2.58 2.16
C ILE A 10 -0.44 -2.61 0.71
N ARG A 11 -1.21 -2.01 -0.20
CA ARG A 11 -0.78 -1.80 -1.59
C ARG A 11 0.34 -0.77 -1.69
N CYS A 12 1.33 -1.08 -2.52
CA CYS A 12 2.45 -0.20 -2.76
C CYS A 12 1.99 1.15 -3.35
N PRO A 13 2.33 2.30 -2.75
CA PRO A 13 1.91 3.60 -3.26
C PRO A 13 2.78 4.11 -4.41
N ILE A 14 3.71 3.29 -4.92
CA ILE A 14 4.59 3.68 -6.02
C ILE A 14 3.85 3.56 -7.35
N ILE A 15 4.07 4.56 -8.21
CA ILE A 15 3.53 4.61 -9.55
C ILE A 15 3.88 3.33 -10.32
N ARG A 16 2.93 2.76 -11.04
CA ARG A 16 3.09 1.48 -11.79
C ARG A 16 3.48 0.28 -10.93
N CYS A 17 3.35 0.35 -9.62
CA CYS A 17 3.54 -0.78 -8.72
C CYS A 17 2.20 -1.22 -8.14
N SER A 18 1.72 -2.37 -8.57
CA SER A 18 0.54 -3.05 -8.00
C SER A 18 0.91 -3.98 -6.84
N GLY A 19 2.20 -4.07 -6.48
CA GLY A 19 2.68 -4.99 -5.46
C GLY A 19 2.26 -4.61 -4.03
N TRP A 20 2.72 -5.41 -3.08
CA TRP A 20 2.47 -5.22 -1.65
C TRP A 20 3.67 -4.57 -0.94
N VAL A 21 3.36 -3.80 0.10
CA VAL A 21 4.34 -3.35 1.09
C VAL A 21 4.44 -4.41 2.17
N ASN A 22 5.67 -4.82 2.49
CA ASN A 22 5.97 -5.72 3.59
C ASN A 22 6.64 -4.94 4.72
N TYR A 23 6.36 -5.31 5.96
CA TYR A 23 7.14 -4.83 7.11
C TYR A 23 8.30 -5.79 7.36
N ILE A 24 9.53 -5.28 7.28
CA ILE A 24 10.76 -6.08 7.24
C ILE A 24 11.52 -5.88 8.56
N ASP A 25 11.84 -7.00 9.21
CA ASP A 25 12.68 -7.12 10.41
C ASP A 25 12.32 -6.17 11.57
N ASN A 26 11.07 -5.72 11.64
CA ASN A 26 10.62 -4.68 12.57
C ASN A 26 11.37 -3.34 12.46
N GLU A 27 11.96 -3.04 11.30
CA GLU A 27 12.78 -1.84 11.09
C GLU A 27 12.19 -0.90 10.03
N PHE A 28 11.78 -1.44 8.88
CA PHE A 28 11.36 -0.62 7.74
C PHE A 28 10.27 -1.30 6.91
N TYR A 29 9.65 -0.52 6.02
CA TYR A 29 8.67 -1.02 5.06
C TYR A 29 9.32 -1.14 3.69
N GLY A 30 9.08 -2.24 2.98
CA GLY A 30 9.66 -2.50 1.66
C GLY A 30 8.61 -2.91 0.64
N GLY A 31 8.64 -2.30 -0.54
CA GLY A 31 7.82 -2.70 -1.67
C GLY A 31 8.39 -3.97 -2.31
N GLY A 32 7.70 -5.10 -2.15
CA GLY A 32 8.22 -6.41 -2.59
C GLY A 32 8.50 -6.50 -4.10
N SER A 33 7.81 -5.72 -4.92
CA SER A 33 7.92 -5.75 -6.38
C SER A 33 8.81 -4.64 -6.96
N CYS A 34 8.82 -3.45 -6.35
CA CYS A 34 9.53 -2.28 -6.89
C CYS A 34 10.85 -1.96 -6.17
N GLY A 35 11.10 -2.58 -5.01
CA GLY A 35 12.30 -2.33 -4.20
C GLY A 35 12.32 -0.99 -3.47
N ASN A 36 11.24 -0.22 -3.49
CA ASN A 36 11.16 1.02 -2.72
C ASN A 36 11.15 0.73 -1.21
N VAL A 37 11.73 1.64 -0.41
CA VAL A 37 11.88 1.47 1.03
C VAL A 37 11.40 2.71 1.76
N TRP A 38 10.72 2.51 2.89
CA TRP A 38 10.29 3.55 3.82
C TRP A 38 10.83 3.24 5.21
N PHE A 39 11.65 4.14 5.75
CA PHE A 39 12.24 4.01 7.08
C PHE A 39 11.32 4.48 8.21
N SER A 40 10.17 5.07 7.86
CA SER A 40 9.16 5.48 8.83
C SER A 40 7.77 5.28 8.27
N GLN A 41 6.83 5.01 9.17
CA GLN A 41 5.41 4.93 8.86
C GLN A 41 4.90 6.23 8.21
N GLU A 42 5.39 7.37 8.69
CA GLU A 42 5.04 8.69 8.15
C GLU A 42 5.45 8.83 6.68
N SER A 43 6.65 8.39 6.30
CA SER A 43 7.09 8.45 4.91
C SER A 43 6.24 7.57 3.99
N LEU A 44 5.80 6.39 4.47
CA LEU A 44 4.87 5.53 3.74
C LEU A 44 3.50 6.19 3.57
N ILE A 45 2.95 6.78 4.64
CA ILE A 45 1.66 7.49 4.60
C ILE A 45 1.72 8.68 3.64
N GLN A 46 2.82 9.44 3.62
CA GLN A 46 2.99 10.57 2.70
C GLN A 46 2.91 10.13 1.23
N ASP A 47 3.55 9.01 0.89
CA ASP A 47 3.46 8.46 -0.48
C ASP A 47 2.07 7.92 -0.79
N ILE A 48 1.38 7.27 0.16
CA ILE A 48 -0.02 6.85 0.01
C ILE A 48 -0.92 8.06 -0.30
N GLN A 49 -0.78 9.15 0.46
CA GLN A 49 -1.54 10.37 0.22
C GLN A 49 -1.20 11.00 -1.14
N ALA A 50 0.07 11.01 -1.52
CA ALA A 50 0.52 11.54 -2.80
C ALA A 50 -0.04 10.75 -3.99
N ILE A 51 -0.04 9.42 -3.92
CA ILE A 51 -0.56 8.58 -5.01
C ILE A 51 -2.08 8.67 -5.12
N ILE A 52 -2.80 8.71 -3.99
CA ILE A 52 -4.26 8.92 -3.96
C ILE A 52 -4.62 10.26 -4.60
N LYS A 53 -3.87 11.32 -4.26
CA LYS A 53 -4.07 12.65 -4.84
C LYS A 53 -3.84 12.66 -6.36
N LYS A 54 -2.92 11.84 -6.85
CA LYS A 54 -2.58 11.75 -8.28
C LYS A 54 -3.53 10.85 -9.07
N TYR A 55 -3.94 9.73 -8.47
CA TYR A 55 -4.83 8.73 -9.06
C TYR A 55 -5.92 8.36 -8.06
N GLU A 56 -7.05 9.06 -8.15
CA GLU A 56 -8.14 8.98 -7.15
C GLU A 56 -8.60 7.54 -6.87
N TYR A 57 -8.60 6.67 -7.87
CA TYR A 57 -9.02 5.27 -7.70
C TYR A 57 -8.16 4.51 -6.67
N ARG A 58 -6.91 4.94 -6.42
CA ARG A 58 -6.01 4.31 -5.44
C ARG A 58 -6.59 4.34 -4.03
N ILE A 59 -7.47 5.29 -3.70
CA ILE A 59 -8.14 5.33 -2.38
C ILE A 59 -8.88 4.03 -2.06
N LYS A 60 -9.37 3.32 -3.09
CA LYS A 60 -10.13 2.08 -2.90
C LYS A 60 -9.28 0.91 -2.42
N SER A 61 -7.96 0.99 -2.52
CA SER A 61 -7.02 -0.01 -2.02
C SER A 61 -6.56 0.24 -0.58
N TYR A 62 -6.95 1.39 0.02
CA TYR A 62 -6.56 1.78 1.37
C TYR A 62 -7.81 1.99 2.24
N SER A 63 -7.73 1.59 3.51
CA SER A 63 -8.81 1.89 4.46
C SER A 63 -8.85 3.39 4.76
N GLN A 64 -10.06 3.94 4.82
CA GLN A 64 -10.27 5.35 5.17
C GLN A 64 -10.14 5.61 6.68
N GLU A 65 -10.26 4.56 7.50
CA GLU A 65 -10.05 4.64 8.96
C GLU A 65 -8.57 4.60 9.32
N ASP A 66 -7.78 3.84 8.56
CA ASP A 66 -6.34 3.72 8.71
C ASP A 66 -5.70 3.42 7.35
N LEU A 67 -4.96 4.39 6.81
CA LEU A 67 -4.27 4.26 5.51
C LEU A 67 -3.25 3.12 5.48
N LEU A 68 -2.90 2.55 6.64
CA LEU A 68 -1.99 1.41 6.75
C LEU A 68 -2.69 0.06 6.73
N LEU A 69 -3.94 0.02 6.28
CA LEU A 69 -4.68 -1.20 6.05
C LEU A 69 -5.16 -1.24 4.61
N HIS A 70 -5.10 -2.41 3.99
CA HIS A 70 -5.75 -2.67 2.72
C HIS A 70 -7.27 -2.57 2.87
N ASN A 71 -7.92 -2.00 1.85
CA ASN A 71 -9.37 -2.03 1.71
C ASN A 71 -9.77 -3.06 0.65
N GLU A 72 -10.72 -3.93 0.98
CA GLU A 72 -11.20 -5.00 0.11
C GLU A 72 -12.05 -4.49 -1.06
N ASP A 73 -12.47 -3.22 -1.06
CA ASP A 73 -13.19 -2.56 -2.16
C ASP A 73 -12.31 -2.21 -3.38
N GLU A 74 -11.11 -2.80 -3.47
CA GLU A 74 -10.20 -2.62 -4.58
C GLU A 74 -10.86 -3.00 -5.92
N PRO A 75 -10.71 -2.18 -6.99
CA PRO A 75 -11.30 -2.49 -8.29
C PRO A 75 -10.81 -3.84 -8.85
N CYS A 76 -11.69 -4.63 -9.47
CA CYS A 76 -11.30 -5.90 -10.11
C CYS A 76 -10.21 -5.75 -11.18
N ASN A 77 -10.09 -4.57 -11.79
CA ASN A 77 -9.08 -4.24 -12.79
C ASN A 77 -7.93 -3.39 -12.23
N TYR A 78 -7.69 -3.42 -10.91
CA TYR A 78 -6.69 -2.62 -10.22
C TYR A 78 -5.31 -2.68 -10.87
N GLU A 79 -4.80 -3.88 -11.16
CA GLU A 79 -3.48 -4.06 -11.76
C GLU A 79 -3.37 -3.33 -13.11
N SER A 80 -4.41 -3.40 -13.94
CA SER A 80 -4.45 -2.70 -15.22
C SER A 80 -4.55 -1.18 -15.05
N LEU A 81 -5.29 -0.69 -14.04
CA LEU A 81 -5.31 0.74 -13.73
C LEU A 81 -3.91 1.22 -13.33
N VAL A 82 -3.23 0.45 -12.47
CA VAL A 82 -1.87 0.76 -11.99
C VAL A 82 -0.84 0.71 -13.10
N GLU A 83 -0.91 -0.25 -14.01
CA GLU A 83 -0.01 -0.36 -15.16
C GLU A 83 -0.05 0.89 -16.07
N ASN A 84 -1.21 1.56 -16.12
CA ASN A 84 -1.45 2.72 -16.98
C ASN A 84 -1.23 4.09 -16.31
N GLU A 85 -0.67 4.13 -15.10
CA GLU A 85 -0.28 5.37 -14.41
C GLU A 85 0.88 6.11 -15.07
#